data_AF-A0A968BZ78-F1
#
_entry.id   AF-A0A968BZ78-F1
#
_cell.length_a   1.000
_cell.length_b   1.000
_cell.length_c   1.000
_cell.angle_alpha   90.00
_cell.angle_beta   90.00
_cell.angle_gamma   90.00
#
_symmetry.space_group_name_H-M   'P 1'
#
loop_
_entity.id
_entity.type
_entity.pdbx_description
1 polymer ?
#
loop_
_entity_poly.entity_id
_entity_poly.type
_entity_poly.pdbx_seq_one_letter_code
_entity_poly.pdbx_strand_id
1 'polypeptide(L)'
;MLFSGLIVISVLAIGYLGVNSVQTVGERAQRISAQALRTQAEEYLRRVTVGDTQRHDLILREVEHNAENVARYASGIFAQPEAFAGEAYWRASDHMSTGPDGQYANDETDVSSVFIPNFVDIDQELLADLELGAYLEFALIPTYDSDPNTVAIYLGTEHETTRYYP
;
A
#
# COMPACT_ATOMS: atom_id res chain seq x y z
N MET A 1 64.31 38.81 44.31
CA MET A 1 63.13 39.20 43.49
C MET A 1 63.12 38.61 42.08
N LEU A 2 64.25 38.19 41.48
CA LEU A 2 64.27 37.62 40.12
C LEU A 2 63.65 36.21 40.00
N PHE A 3 63.86 35.33 41.00
CA PHE A 3 63.37 33.94 40.98
C PHE A 3 61.84 33.83 41.06
N SER A 4 61.18 34.71 41.80
CA SER A 4 59.72 34.71 41.96
C SER A 4 59.02 35.16 40.67
N GLY A 5 59.61 36.08 39.90
CA GLY A 5 59.08 36.51 38.60
C GLY A 5 59.09 35.41 37.54
N LEU A 6 60.15 34.59 37.52
CA LEU A 6 60.26 33.45 36.61
C LEU A 6 59.18 32.39 36.86
N ILE A 7 58.90 32.06 38.14
CA ILE A 7 57.86 31.08 38.51
C ILE A 7 56.47 31.57 38.09
N VAL A 8 56.15 32.84 38.31
CA VAL A 8 54.86 33.42 37.92
C VAL A 8 54.66 33.37 36.40
N ILE A 9 55.70 33.69 35.62
CA ILE A 9 55.65 33.62 34.15
C ILE A 9 55.45 32.18 33.67
N SER A 10 56.14 31.20 34.27
CA SER A 10 55.98 29.79 33.91
C SER A 10 54.58 29.26 34.21
N VAL A 11 53.99 29.60 35.35
CA VAL A 11 52.63 29.19 35.72
C VAL A 11 51.59 29.82 34.78
N LEU A 12 51.75 31.11 34.43
CA LEU A 12 50.87 31.78 33.47
C LEU A 12 50.98 31.18 32.07
N ALA A 13 52.19 30.84 31.62
CA ALA A 13 52.40 30.19 30.33
C ALA A 13 51.73 28.81 30.26
N ILE A 14 51.84 28.01 31.32
CA ILE A 14 51.19 26.69 31.40
C ILE A 14 49.66 26.83 31.47
N GLY A 15 49.14 27.78 32.25
CA GLY A 15 47.71 28.06 32.33
C GLY A 15 47.12 28.49 30.99
N TYR A 16 47.80 29.40 30.28
CA TYR A 16 47.39 29.85 28.95
C TYR A 16 47.40 28.71 27.91
N LEU A 17 48.48 27.91 27.89
CA LEU A 17 48.58 26.76 26.98
C LEU A 17 47.53 25.68 27.30
N GLY A 18 47.26 25.43 28.58
CA GLY A 18 46.22 24.50 29.03
C GLY A 18 44.82 24.94 28.60
N VAL A 19 44.46 26.21 28.83
CA VAL A 19 43.14 26.75 28.44
C VAL A 19 42.98 26.76 26.92
N ASN A 20 43.99 27.21 26.17
CA ASN A 20 43.92 27.25 24.71
C ASN A 20 43.85 25.83 24.10
N SER A 21 44.56 24.86 24.69
CA SER A 21 44.50 23.46 24.29
C SER A 21 43.11 22.86 24.55
N VAL A 22 42.53 23.08 25.73
CA VAL A 22 41.19 22.58 26.08
C VAL A 22 40.10 23.20 25.20
N GLN A 23 40.17 24.49 24.92
CA GLN A 23 39.21 25.15 24.01
C GLN A 23 39.34 24.61 22.58
N THR A 24 40.57 24.48 22.08
CA THR A 24 40.81 23.94 20.73
C THR A 24 40.36 22.49 20.61
N VAL A 25 40.60 21.66 21.63
CA VAL A 25 40.14 20.27 21.68
C VAL A 25 38.62 20.20 21.80
N GLY A 26 38.00 21.06 22.62
CA GLY A 26 36.56 21.17 22.78
C GLY A 26 35.86 21.55 21.47
N GLU A 27 36.34 22.57 20.77
CA GLU A 27 35.80 22.97 19.46
C GLU A 27 35.97 21.86 18.41
N ARG A 28 37.13 21.18 18.38
CA ARG A 28 37.35 20.05 17.48
C ARG A 28 36.44 18.88 17.81
N ALA A 29 36.30 18.54 19.08
CA ALA A 29 35.41 17.48 19.54
C ALA A 29 33.94 17.81 19.21
N GLN A 30 33.52 19.06 19.39
CA GLN A 30 32.17 19.51 19.02
C GLN A 30 31.94 19.41 17.52
N ARG A 31 32.90 19.84 16.68
CA ARG A 31 32.79 19.73 15.22
C ARG A 31 32.79 18.28 14.75
N ILE A 32 33.69 17.44 15.26
CA ILE A 32 33.77 16.01 14.92
C ILE A 32 32.47 15.31 15.35
N SER A 33 31.94 15.62 16.55
CA SER A 33 30.70 15.04 17.03
C SER A 33 29.50 15.51 16.21
N ALA A 34 29.42 16.80 15.89
CA ALA A 34 28.35 17.34 15.04
C ALA A 34 28.39 16.71 13.64
N GLN A 35 29.58 16.54 13.07
CA GLN A 35 29.76 15.88 11.78
C GLN A 35 29.40 14.39 11.86
N ALA A 36 29.85 13.67 12.88
CA ALA A 36 29.53 12.26 13.09
C ALA A 36 28.02 12.04 13.28
N LEU A 37 27.34 12.91 14.05
CA LEU A 37 25.89 12.87 14.23
C LEU A 37 25.15 13.17 12.93
N ARG A 38 25.61 14.15 12.17
CA ARG A 38 25.05 14.47 10.86
C ARG A 38 25.17 13.31 9.88
N THR A 39 26.36 12.71 9.78
CA THR A 39 26.59 11.54 8.92
C THR A 39 25.70 10.36 9.34
N GLN A 40 25.58 10.09 10.64
CA GLN A 40 24.69 9.04 11.15
C GLN A 40 23.21 9.32 10.80
N ALA A 41 22.76 10.57 10.92
CA ALA A 41 21.40 10.95 10.56
C ALA A 41 21.16 10.81 9.05
N GLU A 42 22.11 11.24 8.21
CA GLU A 42 22.03 11.10 6.75
C GLU A 42 22.03 9.62 6.32
N GLU A 43 22.86 8.77 6.93
CA GLU A 43 22.88 7.32 6.68
C GLU A 43 21.61 6.62 7.18
N TYR A 44 21.07 7.04 8.33
CA TYR A 44 19.80 6.55 8.83
C TYR A 44 18.66 6.89 7.88
N LEU A 45 18.54 8.17 7.48
CA LEU A 45 17.53 8.62 6.52
C LEU A 45 17.64 7.89 5.19
N ARG A 46 18.86 7.73 4.65
CA ARG A 46 19.06 6.98 3.40
C ARG A 46 18.60 5.53 3.53
N ARG A 47 18.94 4.85 4.63
CA ARG A 47 18.53 3.45 4.86
C ARG A 47 17.02 3.32 5.01
N VAL A 48 16.39 4.23 5.77
CA VAL A 48 14.93 4.26 5.91
C VAL A 48 14.27 4.49 4.56
N THR A 49 14.69 5.50 3.79
CA THR A 49 14.14 5.76 2.46
C THR A 49 14.30 4.58 1.52
N VAL A 50 15.49 3.96 1.45
CA VAL A 50 15.70 2.78 0.60
C VAL A 50 14.83 1.60 1.07
N GLY A 51 14.73 1.38 2.37
CA GLY A 51 13.87 0.34 2.95
C GLY A 51 12.39 0.57 2.64
N ASP A 52 11.92 1.81 2.74
CA ASP A 52 10.54 2.20 2.43
C ASP A 52 10.25 2.03 0.94
N THR A 53 11.16 2.46 0.05
CA THR A 53 11.01 2.23 -1.39
C THR A 53 10.95 0.74 -1.71
N GLN A 54 11.84 -0.08 -1.13
CA GLN A 54 11.81 -1.53 -1.34
C GLN A 54 10.50 -2.16 -0.83
N ARG A 55 9.99 -1.69 0.31
CA ARG A 55 8.71 -2.15 0.85
C ARG A 55 7.54 -1.78 -0.06
N HIS A 56 7.48 -0.53 -0.53
CA HIS A 56 6.43 -0.09 -1.45
C HIS A 56 6.49 -0.84 -2.78
N ASP A 57 7.70 -1.06 -3.33
CA ASP A 57 7.88 -1.85 -4.54
C ASP A 57 7.33 -3.27 -4.39
N LEU A 58 7.55 -3.91 -3.24
CA LEU A 58 7.03 -5.25 -2.98
C LEU A 58 5.50 -5.26 -2.91
N ILE A 59 4.91 -4.31 -2.19
CA ILE A 59 3.44 -4.18 -2.08
C ILE A 59 2.83 -3.93 -3.46
N LEU A 60 3.40 -3.03 -4.27
CA LEU A 60 2.87 -2.73 -5.60
C LEU A 60 2.97 -3.92 -6.55
N ARG A 61 4.06 -4.70 -6.50
CA ARG A 61 4.19 -5.94 -7.29
C ARG A 61 3.20 -7.01 -6.86
N GLU A 62 2.89 -7.09 -5.57
CA GLU A 62 1.87 -7.99 -5.06
C GLU A 62 0.48 -7.59 -5.56
N VAL A 63 0.15 -6.29 -5.51
CA VAL A 63 -1.10 -5.75 -6.09
C VAL A 63 -1.20 -6.03 -7.59
N GLU A 64 -0.12 -5.81 -8.35
CA GLU A 64 -0.06 -6.11 -9.78
C GLU A 64 -0.31 -7.61 -10.03
N HIS A 65 0.37 -8.48 -9.29
CA HIS A 65 0.21 -9.92 -9.41
C HIS A 65 -1.22 -10.38 -9.09
N ASN A 66 -1.83 -9.83 -8.03
CA ASN A 66 -3.20 -10.11 -7.62
C ASN A 66 -4.19 -9.66 -8.70
N ALA A 67 -4.02 -8.45 -9.24
CA ALA A 67 -4.83 -7.93 -10.33
C ALA A 67 -4.72 -8.80 -11.60
N GLU A 68 -3.51 -9.22 -11.97
CA GLU A 68 -3.28 -10.12 -13.11
C GLU A 68 -3.96 -11.48 -12.92
N ASN A 69 -3.90 -12.05 -11.71
CA ASN A 69 -4.52 -13.34 -11.41
C ASN A 69 -6.04 -13.25 -11.50
N VAL A 70 -6.65 -12.22 -10.89
CA VAL A 70 -8.09 -11.98 -10.99
C VAL A 70 -8.51 -11.73 -12.44
N ALA A 71 -7.76 -10.91 -13.18
CA ALA A 71 -8.05 -10.63 -14.59
C ALA A 71 -7.94 -11.89 -15.47
N ARG A 72 -6.94 -12.75 -15.24
CA ARG A 72 -6.80 -14.02 -15.95
C ARG A 72 -7.96 -14.95 -15.66
N TYR A 73 -8.41 -15.00 -14.42
CA TYR A 73 -9.56 -15.80 -14.02
C TYR A 73 -10.86 -15.28 -14.64
N ALA A 74 -11.08 -13.96 -14.57
CA ALA A 74 -12.21 -13.29 -15.22
C ALA A 74 -12.22 -13.56 -16.73
N SER A 75 -11.08 -13.43 -17.40
CA SER A 75 -10.95 -13.75 -18.82
C SER A 75 -11.32 -15.20 -19.11
N GLY A 76 -10.95 -16.15 -18.24
CA GLY A 76 -11.34 -17.55 -18.38
C GLY A 76 -12.85 -17.77 -18.28
N ILE A 77 -13.51 -17.09 -17.35
CA ILE A 77 -14.97 -17.12 -17.18
C ILE A 77 -15.67 -16.58 -18.43
N PHE A 78 -15.36 -15.33 -18.81
CA PHE A 78 -16.07 -14.65 -19.90
C PHE A 78 -15.72 -15.17 -21.30
N ALA A 79 -14.53 -15.76 -21.49
CA ALA A 79 -14.17 -16.36 -22.78
C ALA A 79 -14.77 -17.76 -23.00
N GLN A 80 -15.22 -18.44 -21.94
CA GLN A 80 -15.77 -19.80 -22.01
C GLN A 80 -17.03 -19.93 -21.15
N PRO A 81 -18.10 -19.15 -21.43
CA PRO A 81 -19.32 -19.15 -20.61
C PRO A 81 -19.99 -20.53 -20.55
N GLU A 82 -19.85 -21.35 -21.61
CA GLU A 82 -20.42 -22.69 -21.67
C GLU A 82 -19.84 -23.67 -20.64
N ALA A 83 -18.62 -23.43 -20.15
CA ALA A 83 -18.05 -24.22 -19.06
C ALA A 83 -18.81 -24.02 -17.73
N PHE A 84 -19.63 -22.96 -17.65
CA PHE A 84 -20.42 -22.57 -16.49
C PHE A 84 -21.94 -22.67 -16.73
N ALA A 85 -22.36 -23.19 -17.90
CA ALA A 85 -23.77 -23.29 -18.33
C ALA A 85 -24.59 -24.38 -17.61
N GLY A 86 -24.18 -24.78 -16.40
CA GLY A 86 -24.90 -25.72 -15.54
C GLY A 86 -26.04 -25.03 -14.77
N GLU A 87 -26.44 -25.63 -13.65
CA GLU A 87 -27.30 -24.91 -12.70
C GLU A 87 -26.53 -23.70 -12.17
N ALA A 88 -27.08 -22.50 -12.39
CA ALA A 88 -26.43 -21.26 -11.98
C ALA A 88 -26.17 -21.28 -10.46
N TYR A 89 -24.89 -21.16 -10.08
CA TYR A 89 -24.43 -21.06 -8.69
C TYR A 89 -25.14 -19.91 -7.94
N TRP A 90 -25.42 -18.83 -8.66
CA TRP A 90 -26.10 -17.64 -8.18
C TRP A 90 -27.01 -17.15 -9.31
N ARG A 91 -28.25 -16.76 -8.99
CA ARG A 91 -29.26 -16.32 -9.98
C ARG A 91 -29.62 -14.86 -9.76
N ALA A 92 -29.56 -14.06 -10.82
CA ALA A 92 -29.88 -12.64 -10.72
C ALA A 92 -31.34 -12.43 -10.28
N SER A 93 -32.26 -13.29 -10.73
CA SER A 93 -33.68 -13.23 -10.34
C SER A 93 -33.94 -13.38 -8.84
N ASP A 94 -33.05 -14.08 -8.13
CA ASP A 94 -33.25 -14.46 -6.74
C ASP A 94 -32.57 -13.45 -5.79
N HIS A 95 -31.55 -12.75 -6.29
CA HIS A 95 -30.66 -11.92 -5.49
C HIS A 95 -30.70 -10.43 -5.85
N MET A 96 -31.08 -10.07 -7.08
CA MET A 96 -31.05 -8.68 -7.54
C MET A 96 -32.41 -8.01 -7.42
N SER A 97 -32.41 -6.75 -6.98
CA SER A 97 -33.61 -5.93 -6.88
C SER A 97 -33.33 -4.46 -7.22
N THR A 98 -34.38 -3.73 -7.59
CA THR A 98 -34.29 -2.29 -7.83
C THR A 98 -34.37 -1.53 -6.50
N GLY A 99 -33.32 -0.76 -6.22
CA GLY A 99 -33.24 0.11 -5.06
C GLY A 99 -34.06 1.39 -5.17
N PRO A 100 -34.09 2.22 -4.10
CA PRO A 100 -34.92 3.42 -4.04
C PRO A 100 -34.61 4.49 -5.10
N ASP A 101 -33.37 4.53 -5.59
CA ASP A 101 -32.88 5.49 -6.58
C ASP A 101 -32.88 4.91 -8.01
N GLY A 102 -33.51 3.74 -8.19
CA GLY A 102 -33.60 3.03 -9.46
C GLY A 102 -32.37 2.20 -9.82
N GLN A 103 -31.37 2.12 -8.93
CA GLN A 103 -30.20 1.25 -9.12
C GLN A 103 -30.61 -0.22 -9.05
N TYR A 104 -29.99 -1.08 -9.85
CA TYR A 104 -30.20 -2.53 -9.75
C TYR A 104 -28.99 -3.13 -9.04
N ALA A 105 -29.21 -3.74 -7.88
CA ALA A 105 -28.14 -4.23 -7.01
C ALA A 105 -28.59 -5.50 -6.28
N ASN A 106 -27.63 -6.25 -5.77
CA ASN A 106 -27.91 -7.43 -4.96
C ASN A 106 -28.10 -7.10 -3.48
N ASP A 107 -28.57 -8.11 -2.74
CA ASP A 107 -28.79 -8.02 -1.29
C ASP A 107 -27.48 -7.95 -0.50
N GLU A 108 -27.49 -7.28 0.65
CA GLU A 108 -26.33 -7.14 1.54
C GLU A 108 -25.86 -8.48 2.16
N THR A 109 -26.68 -9.53 2.08
CA THR A 109 -26.33 -10.87 2.55
C THR A 109 -25.53 -11.69 1.55
N ASP A 110 -25.40 -11.23 0.30
CA ASP A 110 -24.55 -11.86 -0.70
C ASP A 110 -23.07 -11.69 -0.38
N VAL A 111 -22.26 -12.62 -0.87
CA VAL A 111 -20.81 -12.65 -0.57
C VAL A 111 -20.07 -11.50 -1.24
N SER A 112 -20.40 -11.20 -2.50
CA SER A 112 -19.85 -10.07 -3.25
C SER A 112 -20.96 -9.11 -3.63
N SER A 113 -20.63 -7.83 -3.75
CA SER A 113 -21.59 -6.80 -4.12
C SER A 113 -21.66 -6.60 -5.63
N VAL A 114 -22.85 -6.35 -6.15
CA VAL A 114 -23.13 -6.06 -7.55
C VAL A 114 -23.88 -4.74 -7.66
N PHE A 115 -23.39 -3.85 -8.50
CA PHE A 115 -23.99 -2.55 -8.77
C PHE A 115 -24.19 -2.32 -10.25
N ILE A 116 -25.41 -1.89 -10.60
CA ILE A 116 -25.77 -1.46 -11.95
C ILE A 116 -26.42 -0.08 -11.87
N PRO A 117 -25.89 0.92 -12.61
CA PRO A 117 -26.50 2.24 -12.68
C PRO A 117 -27.92 2.21 -13.23
N ASN A 118 -28.74 3.18 -12.82
CA ASN A 118 -30.15 3.27 -13.20
C ASN A 118 -30.43 3.66 -14.67
N PHE A 119 -29.37 3.95 -15.44
CA PHE A 119 -29.46 4.26 -16.88
C PHE A 119 -29.14 3.05 -17.77
N VAL A 120 -28.71 1.94 -17.19
CA VAL A 120 -28.44 0.69 -17.92
C VAL A 120 -29.75 -0.07 -18.06
N ASP A 121 -30.08 -0.47 -19.29
CA ASP A 121 -31.25 -1.30 -19.56
C ASP A 121 -30.99 -2.75 -19.08
N ILE A 122 -31.92 -3.29 -18.30
CA ILE A 122 -31.82 -4.66 -17.78
C ILE A 122 -32.47 -5.62 -18.77
N ASP A 123 -31.66 -6.40 -19.49
CA ASP A 123 -32.10 -7.45 -20.41
C ASP A 123 -31.55 -8.84 -20.02
N GLN A 124 -31.91 -9.87 -20.79
CA GLN A 124 -31.48 -11.24 -20.50
C GLN A 124 -29.98 -11.45 -20.69
N GLU A 125 -29.33 -10.68 -21.57
CA GLU A 125 -27.89 -10.78 -21.81
C GLU A 125 -27.13 -10.25 -20.58
N LEU A 126 -27.54 -9.08 -20.07
CA LEU A 126 -27.02 -8.54 -18.83
C LEU A 126 -27.20 -9.50 -17.65
N LEU A 127 -28.39 -10.08 -17.49
CA LEU A 127 -28.66 -11.02 -16.40
C LEU A 127 -27.76 -12.26 -16.49
N ALA A 128 -27.57 -12.81 -17.68
CA ALA A 128 -26.66 -13.94 -17.90
C ALA A 128 -25.21 -13.57 -17.55
N ASP A 129 -24.77 -12.36 -17.93
CA ASP A 129 -23.45 -11.84 -17.58
C ASP A 129 -23.25 -11.65 -16.07
N LEU A 130 -24.27 -11.19 -15.35
CA LEU A 130 -24.23 -11.04 -13.89
C LEU A 130 -24.10 -12.39 -13.19
N GLU A 131 -24.86 -13.39 -13.64
CA GLU A 131 -24.82 -14.75 -13.15
C GLU A 131 -23.47 -15.41 -13.42
N LEU A 132 -22.94 -15.22 -14.63
CA LEU A 132 -21.60 -15.67 -14.99
C LEU A 132 -20.52 -14.96 -14.16
N GLY A 133 -20.69 -13.67 -13.89
CA GLY A 133 -19.81 -12.88 -13.03
C GLY A 133 -19.79 -13.37 -11.57
N ALA A 134 -20.81 -14.08 -11.09
CA ALA A 134 -20.81 -14.61 -9.72
C ALA A 134 -19.68 -15.62 -9.48
N TYR A 135 -19.21 -16.31 -10.51
CA TYR A 135 -18.05 -17.20 -10.40
C TYR A 135 -16.75 -16.46 -10.08
N LEU A 136 -16.69 -15.13 -10.24
CA LEU A 136 -15.53 -14.34 -9.82
C LEU A 136 -15.26 -14.41 -8.33
N GLU A 137 -16.26 -14.72 -7.51
CA GLU A 137 -16.10 -14.92 -6.06
C GLU A 137 -14.99 -15.92 -5.74
N PHE A 138 -14.82 -16.96 -6.56
CA PHE A 138 -13.76 -17.96 -6.40
C PHE A 138 -12.35 -17.42 -6.62
N ALA A 139 -12.20 -16.23 -7.23
CA ALA A 139 -10.92 -15.53 -7.35
C ALA A 139 -10.85 -14.31 -6.43
N LEU A 140 -11.94 -13.54 -6.28
CA LEU A 140 -11.98 -12.32 -5.48
C LEU A 140 -11.71 -12.62 -4.00
N ILE A 141 -12.42 -13.58 -3.42
CA ILE A 141 -12.34 -13.92 -1.99
C ILE A 141 -10.93 -14.37 -1.61
N PRO A 142 -10.36 -15.43 -2.23
CA PRO A 142 -9.02 -15.88 -1.83
C PRO A 142 -7.95 -14.83 -2.13
N THR A 143 -8.10 -13.99 -3.17
CA THR A 143 -7.14 -12.91 -3.44
C THR A 143 -7.15 -11.90 -2.32
N TYR A 144 -8.34 -11.42 -1.93
CA TYR A 144 -8.51 -10.49 -0.80
C TYR A 144 -8.00 -11.08 0.51
N ASP A 145 -8.41 -12.31 0.84
CA ASP A 145 -8.04 -12.96 2.10
C ASP A 145 -6.53 -13.25 2.20
N SER A 146 -5.84 -13.38 1.06
CA SER A 146 -4.41 -13.68 1.01
C SER A 146 -3.49 -12.46 1.16
N ASP A 147 -3.98 -11.25 0.86
CA ASP A 147 -3.19 -10.01 0.89
C ASP A 147 -3.77 -8.99 1.89
N PRO A 148 -3.12 -8.79 3.04
CA PRO A 148 -3.59 -7.84 4.06
C PRO A 148 -3.54 -6.36 3.63
N ASN A 149 -2.92 -6.05 2.49
CA ASN A 149 -2.87 -4.69 1.93
C ASN A 149 -4.00 -4.42 0.93
N THR A 150 -4.74 -5.45 0.51
CA THR A 150 -5.88 -5.28 -0.39
C THR A 150 -7.09 -4.73 0.38
N VAL A 151 -7.60 -3.58 -0.05
CA VAL A 151 -8.76 -2.91 0.59
C VAL A 151 -10.09 -3.40 0.02
N ALA A 152 -10.13 -3.53 -1.30
CA ALA A 152 -11.25 -4.08 -2.06
C ALA A 152 -10.77 -4.40 -3.48
N ILE A 153 -11.49 -5.29 -4.15
CA ILE A 153 -11.25 -5.67 -5.55
C ILE A 153 -12.52 -5.36 -6.34
N TYR A 154 -12.37 -4.60 -7.42
CA TYR A 154 -13.47 -4.19 -8.29
C TYR A 154 -13.27 -4.77 -9.69
N LEU A 155 -14.33 -5.31 -10.28
CA LEU A 155 -14.41 -5.61 -11.70
C LEU A 155 -15.51 -4.76 -12.33
N GLY A 156 -15.12 -3.90 -13.26
CA GLY A 156 -16.04 -3.25 -14.19
C GLY A 156 -16.19 -4.09 -15.47
N THR A 157 -17.40 -4.22 -15.98
CA THR A 157 -17.68 -4.90 -17.25
C THR A 157 -17.94 -3.91 -18.38
N GLU A 158 -17.93 -4.39 -19.64
CA GLU A 158 -18.31 -3.58 -20.80
C GLU A 158 -19.79 -3.14 -20.75
N HIS A 159 -20.63 -3.88 -20.03
CA HIS A 159 -22.04 -3.57 -19.77
C HIS A 159 -22.27 -2.58 -18.61
N GLU A 160 -21.25 -1.81 -18.23
CA GLU A 160 -21.35 -0.78 -17.17
C GLU A 160 -21.81 -1.33 -15.81
N THR A 161 -21.56 -2.62 -15.56
CA THR A 161 -21.79 -3.25 -14.25
C THR A 161 -20.51 -3.25 -13.44
N THR A 162 -20.65 -3.24 -12.11
CA THR A 162 -19.53 -3.42 -11.19
C THR A 162 -19.83 -4.56 -10.24
N ARG A 163 -18.94 -5.55 -10.16
CA ARG A 163 -18.91 -6.55 -9.09
C ARG A 163 -17.68 -6.32 -8.22
N TYR A 164 -17.83 -6.36 -6.90
CA TYR A 164 -16.72 -6.07 -5.98
C TYR A 164 -16.77 -6.87 -4.68
N TYR A 165 -15.61 -6.99 -4.03
CA TYR A 165 -15.44 -7.64 -2.73
C TYR A 165 -14.32 -6.99 -1.90
N PRO A 166 -14.52 -6.80 -0.58
CA PRO A 166 -15.84 -6.70 0.06
C PRO A 166 -16.63 -5.51 -0.51
#